data_AF-A0A316WD39-F1
#
_entry.id   AF-A0A316WD39-F1
#
_cell.length_a   1.000
_cell.length_b   1.000
_cell.length_c   1.000
_cell.angle_alpha   90.00
_cell.angle_beta   90.00
_cell.angle_gamma   90.00
#
_symmetry.space_group_name_H-M   'P 1'
#
loop_
_entity.id
_entity.type
_entity.pdbx_description
1 polymer ?
#
loop_
_entity_poly.entity_id
_entity_poly.type
_entity_poly.pdbx_seq_one_letter_code
_entity_poly.pdbx_strand_id
1 'polypeptide(L)'
;MVKPELTFICKIKEIFDLEVFSSGVKKRSINAMVLHRRKVEIFEISFYNKYVTEVDKLNKTGIFKIECIIRSEVFEDKKTEKNTYFTHIIGLTTIKIGNT
;
A
#
# COMPACT_ATOMS: atom_id res chain seq x y z
N MET A 1 12.56 2.77 14.73
CA MET A 1 12.19 3.24 13.37
C MET A 1 12.02 2.01 12.49
N VAL A 2 10.91 1.85 11.77
CA VAL A 2 10.70 0.65 10.93
C VAL A 2 11.50 0.82 9.63
N LYS A 3 12.31 -0.17 9.26
CA LYS A 3 13.13 -0.15 8.05
C LYS A 3 12.29 -0.59 6.85
N PRO A 4 12.30 0.14 5.72
CA PRO A 4 11.64 -0.31 4.50
C PRO A 4 12.23 -1.62 3.97
N GLU A 5 11.37 -2.50 3.48
CA GLU A 5 11.72 -3.79 2.88
C GLU A 5 11.56 -3.74 1.35
N LEU A 6 10.68 -2.87 0.85
CA LEU A 6 10.36 -2.71 -0.56
C LEU A 6 10.25 -1.23 -0.92
N THR A 7 10.57 -0.89 -2.16
CA THR A 7 10.34 0.45 -2.72
C THR A 7 9.61 0.32 -4.05
N PHE A 8 8.51 1.04 -4.18
CA PHE A 8 7.79 1.19 -5.43
C PHE A 8 8.07 2.54 -6.07
N ILE A 9 8.31 2.52 -7.38
CA ILE A 9 8.18 3.72 -8.21
C ILE A 9 6.90 3.53 -9.02
N CYS A 10 5.90 4.38 -8.76
CA CYS A 10 4.55 4.13 -9.22
C CYS A 10 3.77 5.39 -9.56
N LYS A 11 2.69 5.19 -10.32
CA LYS A 11 1.60 6.15 -10.48
C LYS A 11 0.40 5.74 -9.65
N ILE A 12 -0.37 6.71 -9.20
CA ILE A 12 -1.57 6.46 -8.41
C ILE A 12 -2.77 6.29 -9.35
N LYS A 13 -3.38 5.10 -9.33
CA LYS A 13 -4.61 4.82 -10.08
C LYS A 13 -5.83 5.29 -9.30
N GLU A 14 -5.85 4.96 -8.02
CA GLU A 14 -7.00 5.17 -7.15
C GLU A 14 -6.54 5.40 -5.71
N ILE A 15 -7.26 6.27 -5.01
CA ILE A 15 -7.07 6.53 -3.59
C ILE A 15 -8.40 6.22 -2.92
N PHE A 16 -8.37 5.36 -1.93
CA PHE A 16 -9.57 4.96 -1.19
C PHE A 16 -9.81 5.90 0.00
N ASP A 17 -11.07 5.89 0.47
CA ASP A 17 -11.50 6.65 1.63
C ASP A 17 -10.87 6.12 2.93
N LEU A 18 -10.97 6.93 3.98
CA LEU A 18 -10.48 6.58 5.31
C LEU A 18 -11.36 5.51 5.95
N GLU A 19 -10.76 4.39 6.28
CA GLU A 19 -11.36 3.33 7.10
C GLU A 19 -10.92 3.52 8.56
N VAL A 20 -11.88 3.41 9.49
CA VAL A 20 -11.61 3.42 10.94
C VAL A 20 -12.17 2.14 11.54
N PHE A 21 -11.28 1.29 12.04
CA PHE A 21 -11.66 0.02 12.65
C PHE A 21 -12.17 0.22 14.09
N SER A 22 -12.92 -0.76 14.60
CA SER A 22 -13.44 -0.77 15.97
C SER A 22 -12.32 -0.69 17.04
N SER A 23 -11.11 -1.12 16.71
CA SER A 23 -9.91 -0.98 17.54
C SER A 23 -9.34 0.45 17.59
N GLY A 24 -9.92 1.40 16.84
CA GLY A 24 -9.39 2.76 16.67
C GLY A 24 -8.28 2.87 15.63
N VAL A 25 -7.85 1.76 15.02
CA VAL A 25 -6.87 1.76 13.92
C VAL A 25 -7.46 2.48 12.72
N LYS A 26 -6.67 3.39 12.13
CA LYS A 26 -7.02 4.11 10.91
C LYS A 26 -6.28 3.50 9.72
N LYS A 27 -6.94 3.37 8.58
CA LYS A 27 -6.34 2.86 7.35
C LYS A 27 -6.81 3.67 6.14
N ARG A 28 -5.89 3.96 5.22
CA ARG A 28 -6.23 4.33 3.84
C ARG A 28 -5.47 3.43 2.90
N SER A 29 -6.11 3.00 1.82
CA SER A 29 -5.46 2.24 0.76
C SER A 29 -5.31 3.09 -0.51
N ILE A 30 -4.38 2.69 -1.36
CA ILE A 30 -4.27 3.17 -2.75
C ILE A 30 -4.11 1.98 -3.68
N ASN A 31 -4.55 2.13 -4.93
CA ASN A 31 -4.08 1.29 -6.03
C ASN A 31 -2.95 1.99 -6.76
N ALA A 32 -1.75 1.41 -6.70
CA ALA A 32 -0.55 1.91 -7.34
C ALA A 32 -0.22 1.09 -8.59
N MET A 33 -0.02 1.76 -9.72
CA MET A 33 0.50 1.16 -10.95
C MET A 33 2.02 1.17 -10.93
N VAL A 34 2.62 -0.01 -10.96
CA VAL A 34 4.05 -0.22 -10.94
C VAL A 34 4.46 -0.82 -12.28
N LEU A 35 5.52 -0.29 -12.88
CA LEU A 35 6.12 -0.89 -14.07
C LEU A 35 7.19 -1.89 -13.63
N HIS A 36 6.92 -3.18 -13.83
CA HIS A 36 7.87 -4.25 -13.56
C HIS A 36 8.09 -5.09 -14.82
N ARG A 37 9.34 -5.21 -15.27
CA ARG A 37 9.73 -6.03 -16.45
C ARG A 37 8.87 -5.77 -17.70
N ARG A 38 8.58 -4.50 -18.00
CA ARG A 38 7.72 -4.05 -19.13
C ARG A 38 6.24 -4.42 -19.02
N LYS A 39 5.79 -4.92 -17.87
CA LYS A 39 4.37 -5.11 -17.56
C LYS A 39 3.95 -4.10 -16.49
N VAL A 40 2.76 -3.55 -16.66
CA VAL A 40 2.13 -2.73 -15.63
C VAL A 40 1.37 -3.66 -14.71
N GLU A 41 1.75 -3.66 -13.44
CA GLU A 41 1.07 -4.39 -12.38
C GLU A 41 0.43 -3.39 -11.41
N ILE A 42 -0.71 -3.77 -10.85
CA ILE A 42 -1.44 -2.94 -9.88
C ILE A 42 -1.28 -3.60 -8.53
N PHE A 43 -0.78 -2.83 -7.57
CA PHE A 43 -0.65 -3.25 -6.18
C PHE A 43 -1.53 -2.37 -5.31
N GLU A 44 -2.27 -3.00 -4.39
CA GLU A 44 -2.87 -2.27 -3.29
C GLU A 44 -1.81 -2.00 -2.23
N ILE A 45 -1.67 -0.73 -1.82
CA ILE A 45 -0.78 -0.31 -0.74
C ILE A 45 -1.63 0.31 0.36
N SER A 46 -1.54 -0.25 1.56
CA SER A 46 -2.27 0.25 2.73
C SER A 46 -1.38 1.10 3.62
N PHE A 47 -1.92 2.19 4.15
CA PHE A 47 -1.27 3.09 5.09
C PHE A 47 -2.05 3.07 6.40
N TYR A 48 -1.37 2.78 7.50
CA TYR A 48 -2.02 2.62 8.81
C TYR A 48 -1.60 3.72 9.79
N ASN A 49 -2.54 4.14 10.64
CA ASN A 49 -2.34 5.06 11.75
C ASN A 49 -1.55 6.31 11.34
N LYS A 50 -0.35 6.51 11.88
CA LYS A 50 0.51 7.67 11.61
C LYS A 50 0.95 7.79 10.15
N TYR A 51 0.85 6.72 9.35
CA TYR A 51 1.23 6.72 7.94
C TYR A 51 0.08 7.13 7.03
N VAL A 52 -1.15 7.22 7.52
CA VAL A 52 -2.33 7.61 6.72
C VAL A 52 -2.14 8.97 6.06
N THR A 53 -1.48 9.91 6.74
CA THR A 53 -1.24 11.27 6.23
C THR A 53 -0.26 11.31 5.05
N GLU A 54 0.48 10.23 4.80
CA GLU A 54 1.31 10.13 3.59
C GLU A 54 0.45 10.08 2.33
N VAL A 55 -0.77 9.56 2.42
CA VAL A 55 -1.72 9.51 1.30
C VAL A 55 -2.13 10.91 0.83
N ASP A 56 -2.12 11.90 1.72
CA ASP A 56 -2.52 13.28 1.38
C ASP A 56 -1.52 13.98 0.44
N LYS A 57 -0.30 13.44 0.34
CA LYS A 57 0.74 13.92 -0.61
C LYS A 57 0.52 13.38 -2.03
N LEU A 58 -0.33 12.37 -2.18
CA LEU A 58 -0.51 11.63 -3.42
C LEU A 58 -1.57 12.27 -4.33
N ASN A 59 -1.40 12.11 -5.64
CA ASN A 59 -2.38 12.50 -6.64
C ASN A 59 -2.21 11.65 -7.91
N LYS A 60 -3.20 11.69 -8.80
CA LYS A 60 -3.20 10.87 -10.03
C LYS A 60 -2.22 11.34 -11.11
N THR A 61 -1.71 12.57 -11.02
CA THR A 61 -0.84 13.17 -12.06
C THR A 61 0.66 12.99 -11.78
N GLY A 62 1.03 12.73 -10.53
CA GLY A 62 2.41 12.57 -10.10
C GLY A 62 2.97 11.15 -10.29
N ILE A 63 4.31 11.08 -10.30
CA ILE A 63 5.08 9.84 -10.15
C ILE A 63 5.69 9.86 -8.75
N PHE A 64 5.50 8.78 -8.01
CA PHE A 64 5.89 8.69 -6.60
C PHE A 64 6.82 7.52 -6.35
N LYS A 65 7.79 7.73 -5.47
CA LYS A 65 8.54 6.70 -4.78
C LYS A 65 7.83 6.43 -3.45
N ILE A 66 7.40 5.19 -3.21
CA ILE A 66 6.75 4.77 -1.97
C ILE A 66 7.60 3.70 -1.30
N GLU A 67 8.00 3.97 -0.06
CA GLU A 67 8.74 3.01 0.77
C GLU A 67 7.76 2.17 1.57
N CYS A 68 7.89 0.85 1.47
CA CYS A 68 6.93 -0.10 2.02
C CYS A 68 7.60 -1.17 2.88
N ILE A 69 6.81 -1.80 3.74
CA ILE A 69 7.13 -3.09 4.37
C ILE A 69 6.13 -4.14 3.92
N ILE A 70 6.53 -5.41 4.01
CA ILE A 70 5.69 -6.55 3.68
C ILE A 70 5.30 -7.22 4.99
N ARG A 71 4.01 -7.46 5.16
CA ARG A 71 3.49 -8.23 6.31
C ARG A 71 2.57 -9.32 5.79
N SER A 72 2.91 -10.56 6.07
CA SER A 72 2.09 -11.70 5.71
C SER A 72 1.34 -12.19 6.94
N GLU A 73 0.04 -12.34 6.80
CA GLU A 73 -0.83 -12.97 7.80
C GLU A 73 -1.27 -14.32 7.27
N VAL A 74 -1.29 -15.31 8.17
CA VAL A 74 -1.81 -16.65 7.88
C VAL A 74 -3.17 -16.74 8.51
N PHE A 75 -4.17 -17.10 7.70
CA PHE A 75 -5.48 -17.46 8.22
C PHE A 75 -5.87 -18.84 7.73
N GLU A 76 -6.51 -19.57 8.62
CA GLU A 76 -7.16 -20.82 8.29
C GLU A 76 -8.51 -20.50 7.66
N ASP A 77 -8.69 -20.86 6.39
CA ASP A 77 -9.99 -20.73 5.75
C ASP A 77 -10.97 -21.71 6.41
N LYS A 78 -11.95 -21.18 7.12
CA LYS A 78 -12.99 -21.95 7.83
C LYS A 78 -13.76 -22.92 6.93
N LYS A 79 -13.75 -22.73 5.61
CA LYS A 79 -14.44 -23.62 4.66
C LYS A 79 -13.59 -24.77 4.17
N THR A 80 -12.28 -24.57 4.06
CA THR A 80 -11.38 -25.53 3.42
C THR A 80 -10.33 -26.10 4.37
N GLU A 81 -10.23 -25.56 5.59
CA GLU A 81 -9.21 -25.89 6.61
C GLU A 81 -7.78 -25.73 6.07
N LYS A 82 -7.61 -24.95 5.00
CA LYS A 82 -6.31 -24.67 4.39
C LYS A 82 -5.79 -23.33 4.89
N ASN A 83 -4.51 -23.35 5.28
CA ASN A 83 -3.76 -22.13 5.56
C ASN A 83 -3.64 -21.30 4.28
N THR A 84 -4.28 -20.13 4.29
CA THR A 84 -4.20 -19.14 3.23
C THR A 84 -3.34 -17.98 3.72
N TYR A 85 -2.44 -17.52 2.85
CA TYR A 85 -1.52 -16.44 3.14
C TYR A 85 -2.03 -15.18 2.47
N PHE A 86 -2.18 -14.11 3.25
CA PHE A 86 -2.44 -12.79 2.70
C PHE A 86 -1.27 -11.88 3.00
N THR A 87 -0.75 -11.25 1.95
CA THR A 87 0.40 -10.38 2.04
C THR A 87 -0.04 -8.94 1.90
N HIS A 88 0.11 -8.18 2.98
CA HIS A 88 -0.13 -6.75 3.02
C HIS A 88 1.13 -6.00 2.62
N ILE A 89 0.98 -5.07 1.67
CA ILE A 89 1.99 -4.06 1.36
C ILE A 89 1.62 -2.82 2.16
N ILE A 90 2.48 -2.45 3.11
CA ILE A 90 2.22 -1.33 4.01
C ILE A 90 3.14 -0.17 3.66
N GLY A 91 2.55 0.97 3.27
CA GLY A 91 3.29 2.20 2.96
C GLY A 91 3.75 2.93 4.22
N LEU A 92 4.99 3.41 4.19
CA LEU A 92 5.65 4.15 5.28
C LEU A 92 5.90 5.62 4.94
N THR A 93 6.41 5.87 3.74
CA THR A 93 6.82 7.21 3.29
C THR A 93 6.49 7.35 1.81
N THR A 94 6.06 8.55 1.42
CA THR A 94 5.81 8.90 0.03
C THR A 94 6.66 10.09 -0.40
N ILE A 95 7.30 9.97 -1.56
CA ILE A 95 8.14 11.03 -2.15
C ILE A 95 7.70 11.23 -3.58
N LYS A 96 7.30 12.45 -3.94
CA LYS A 96 7.02 12.81 -5.33
C LYS A 96 8.34 12.98 -6.06
N ILE A 97 8.54 12.21 -7.14
CA ILE A 97 9.80 12.22 -7.92
C ILE A 97 9.62 12.77 -9.34
N GLY A 98 8.38 13.02 -9.75
CA GLY A 98 8.11 13.60 -11.06
C GLY A 98 6.63 13.93 -11.26
N ASN A 99 6.36 14.55 -12.40
CA ASN A 99 5.02 14.71 -12.96
C ASN A 99 4.94 13.91 -14.25
N THR A 100 3.71 13.67 -14.70
CA THR A 100 3.48 13.37 -16.12
C THR A 100 2.90 14.55 -16.86
#